data_AF-A0A2S7UDL4-F1
#
_entry.id   AF-A0A2S7UDL4-F1
#
_cell.length_a   1.000
_cell.length_b   1.000
_cell.length_c   1.000
_cell.angle_alpha   90.00
_cell.angle_beta   90.00
_cell.angle_gamma   90.00
#
_symmetry.space_group_name_H-M   'P 1'
#
loop_
_entity.id
_entity.type
_entity.pdbx_description
1 polymer ?
#
loop_
_entity_poly.entity_id
_entity_poly.type
_entity_poly.pdbx_seq_one_letter_code
_entity_poly.pdbx_strand_id
1 'polypeptide(L)'
;MKHGKTACEWCLTECDNDHLQCKKCGGPITVLEPWVLQCGWCSSSNRRDLTTNCNSCGGELPHIPGTPRLPEPPVAPRFLAPGYENRIRYWKNPSFLVGAIFCIFLFPGLCVWPMLIFPLIGLFILRWSIKKSNHKLNALKSGVPTRGIILDVFIDMNQHINNRNPVRIDYEFDTPDGNYTDYVNVWDETNLRRPAGEHLWIVFNPKNPAENNIWPPLS
;
A
#
# COMPACT_ATOMS: atom_id res chain seq x y z
N MET A 1 -10.12 -2.52 -21.77
CA MET A 1 -9.14 -2.15 -20.73
C MET A 1 -8.03 -1.37 -21.43
N LYS A 2 -7.75 -0.12 -21.06
CA LYS A 2 -6.67 0.65 -21.70
C LYS A 2 -5.38 0.29 -20.98
N HIS A 3 -4.51 -0.48 -21.64
CA HIS A 3 -3.13 -0.67 -21.21
C HIS A 3 -2.45 0.71 -21.07
N GLY A 4 -1.47 0.83 -20.16
CA GLY A 4 -0.65 2.04 -20.09
C GLY A 4 -0.08 2.31 -21.48
N LYS A 5 -0.39 3.49 -22.05
CA LYS A 5 0.04 3.83 -23.40
C LYS A 5 1.54 4.05 -23.41
N THR A 6 2.29 3.07 -23.88
CA THR A 6 3.69 3.20 -24.25
C THR A 6 3.76 3.70 -25.69
N ALA A 7 4.65 4.66 -25.96
CA ALA A 7 4.84 5.15 -27.32
C ALA A 7 6.31 5.48 -27.58
N CYS A 8 6.66 5.60 -28.86
CA CYS A 8 7.97 6.11 -29.26
C CYS A 8 8.16 7.53 -28.73
N GLU A 9 9.28 7.79 -28.05
CA GLU A 9 9.65 9.14 -27.62
C GLU A 9 9.78 10.11 -28.81
N TRP A 10 10.25 9.60 -29.96
CA TRP A 10 10.52 10.44 -31.14
C TRP A 10 9.31 10.67 -32.04
N CYS A 11 8.44 9.67 -32.20
CA CYS A 11 7.34 9.73 -33.17
C CYS A 11 5.95 9.58 -32.55
N LEU A 12 5.87 9.47 -31.23
CA LEU A 12 4.63 9.37 -30.44
C LEU A 12 3.67 8.26 -30.89
N THR A 13 4.17 7.31 -31.68
CA THR A 13 3.38 6.17 -32.16
C THR A 13 3.23 5.19 -31.01
N GLU A 14 1.98 4.86 -30.68
CA GLU A 14 1.64 3.86 -29.66
C GLU A 14 2.31 2.53 -30.04
N CYS A 15 3.05 1.95 -29.09
CA CYS A 15 3.89 0.78 -29.32
C CYS A 15 3.46 -0.37 -28.41
N ASP A 16 3.50 -1.58 -28.96
CA ASP A 16 3.30 -2.82 -28.23
C ASP A 16 4.50 -3.06 -27.29
N ASN A 17 4.25 -3.53 -26.04
CA ASN A 17 5.26 -3.71 -25.00
C ASN A 17 6.25 -4.88 -25.25
N ASP A 18 6.18 -5.53 -26.40
CA ASP A 18 7.01 -6.71 -26.74
C ASP A 18 8.45 -6.34 -27.17
N HIS A 19 8.72 -5.05 -27.40
CA HIS A 19 10.00 -4.57 -27.90
C HIS A 19 10.49 -3.35 -27.13
N LEU A 20 11.81 -3.15 -27.08
CA LEU A 20 12.45 -2.00 -26.44
C LEU A 20 12.57 -0.77 -27.36
N GLN A 21 12.32 -0.96 -28.65
CA GLN A 21 12.43 0.07 -29.70
C GLN A 21 11.16 0.09 -30.53
N CYS A 22 10.75 1.28 -30.95
CA CYS A 22 9.56 1.44 -31.76
C CYS A 22 9.78 0.93 -33.18
N LYS A 23 8.88 0.07 -33.65
CA LYS A 23 8.88 -0.51 -35.01
C LYS A 23 8.87 0.54 -36.14
N LYS A 24 8.36 1.75 -35.88
CA LYS A 24 8.20 2.81 -36.89
C LYS A 24 9.41 3.75 -37.00
N CYS A 25 9.93 4.20 -35.86
CA CYS A 25 10.95 5.26 -35.79
C CYS A 25 12.34 4.72 -35.39
N GLY A 26 12.43 3.49 -34.87
CA GLY A 26 13.65 2.95 -34.23
C GLY A 26 14.01 3.62 -32.90
N GLY A 27 13.26 4.65 -32.48
CA GLY A 27 13.45 5.38 -31.24
C GLY A 27 13.06 4.59 -29.99
N PRO A 28 13.52 5.02 -28.81
CA PRO A 28 13.21 4.37 -27.55
C PRO A 28 11.71 4.45 -27.25
N ILE A 29 11.16 3.36 -26.72
CA ILE A 29 9.78 3.31 -26.22
C ILE A 29 9.79 3.84 -24.79
N THR A 30 9.01 4.88 -24.54
CA THR A 30 8.85 5.48 -23.21
C THR A 30 7.38 5.46 -22.80
N VAL A 31 7.14 5.52 -21.49
CA VAL A 31 5.78 5.72 -20.96
C VAL A 31 5.45 7.20 -21.16
N LEU A 32 4.58 7.52 -22.12
CA LEU A 32 4.27 8.92 -22.46
C LEU A 32 3.52 9.67 -21.35
N GLU A 33 2.74 8.95 -20.54
CA GLU A 33 2.09 9.55 -19.38
C GLU A 33 3.00 9.42 -18.16
N PRO A 34 3.38 10.54 -17.50
CA PRO A 34 4.16 10.46 -16.27
C PRO A 34 3.38 9.64 -15.25
N TRP A 35 3.96 8.50 -14.84
CA TRP A 35 3.34 7.67 -13.82
C TRP A 35 3.53 8.33 -12.45
N VAL A 36 2.57 9.15 -12.05
CA VAL A 36 2.56 9.80 -10.75
C VAL A 36 1.80 8.91 -9.77
N LEU A 37 2.52 8.36 -8.78
CA LEU A 37 1.93 7.54 -7.71
C LEU A 37 2.14 8.17 -6.34
N GLN A 38 1.29 7.84 -5.39
CA GLN A 38 1.46 8.19 -3.98
C GLN A 38 2.36 7.16 -3.30
N CYS A 39 3.41 7.64 -2.65
CA CYS A 39 4.32 6.81 -1.89
C CYS A 39 3.60 6.11 -0.74
N GLY A 40 3.59 4.78 -0.66
CA GLY A 40 2.97 4.06 0.45
C GLY A 40 3.60 4.32 1.83
N TRP A 41 4.81 4.88 1.87
CA TRP A 41 5.49 5.25 3.11
C TRP A 41 5.06 6.62 3.64
N CYS A 42 5.01 7.64 2.78
CA CYS A 42 4.79 9.02 3.23
C CYS A 42 3.66 9.75 2.51
N SER A 43 2.91 9.07 1.65
CA SER A 43 1.81 9.57 0.83
C SER A 43 2.17 10.77 -0.06
N SER A 44 3.46 11.07 -0.26
CA SER A 44 3.86 12.10 -1.21
C SER A 44 3.73 11.60 -2.65
N SER A 45 3.37 12.50 -3.56
CA SER A 45 3.27 12.19 -4.99
C SER A 45 4.67 12.13 -5.59
N ASN A 46 4.96 11.05 -6.31
CA ASN A 46 6.25 10.82 -6.95
C ASN A 46 6.05 10.38 -8.40
N ARG A 47 6.89 10.90 -9.30
CA ARG A 47 7.01 10.44 -10.68
C ARG A 47 7.86 9.17 -10.73
N ARG A 48 7.20 8.02 -10.78
CA ARG A 48 7.86 6.72 -10.70
C ARG A 48 8.79 6.45 -11.88
N ASP A 49 8.49 7.02 -13.03
CA ASP A 49 9.29 6.95 -14.26
C ASP A 49 10.69 7.59 -14.10
N LEU A 50 10.87 8.49 -13.13
CA LEU A 50 12.13 9.19 -12.90
C LEU A 50 12.91 8.71 -11.67
N THR A 51 12.27 8.01 -10.73
CA THR A 51 12.92 7.63 -9.48
C THR A 51 12.52 6.26 -8.95
N THR A 52 13.51 5.52 -8.45
CA THR A 52 13.33 4.24 -7.77
C THR A 52 12.84 4.39 -6.32
N ASN A 53 13.13 5.54 -5.70
CA ASN A 53 12.82 5.84 -4.30
C ASN A 53 12.03 7.14 -4.16
N CYS A 54 11.30 7.27 -3.06
CA CYS A 54 10.51 8.46 -2.76
C CYS A 54 11.41 9.67 -2.53
N ASN A 55 11.15 10.78 -3.23
CA ASN A 55 11.91 12.02 -3.08
C ASN A 55 11.76 12.66 -1.68
N SER A 56 10.63 12.42 -1.01
CA SER A 56 10.35 13.00 0.31
C SER A 56 10.88 12.19 1.49
N CYS A 57 10.78 10.85 1.45
CA CYS A 57 11.12 10.00 2.61
C CYS A 57 12.19 8.94 2.33
N GLY A 58 12.69 8.85 1.08
CA GLY A 58 13.71 7.87 0.67
C GLY A 58 13.22 6.42 0.59
N GLY A 59 11.94 6.14 0.86
CA GLY A 59 11.40 4.78 0.84
C GLY A 59 11.22 4.25 -0.58
N GLU A 60 11.38 2.94 -0.75
CA GLU A 60 11.22 2.26 -2.05
C GLU A 60 9.79 2.45 -2.60
N LEU A 61 9.67 2.85 -3.86
CA LEU A 61 8.36 2.99 -4.51
C LEU A 61 7.99 1.69 -5.24
N PRO A 62 6.69 1.37 -5.35
CA PRO A 62 6.25 0.15 -6.03
C PRO A 62 6.61 0.18 -7.52
N HIS A 63 6.81 -1.00 -8.11
CA HIS A 63 7.10 -1.12 -9.54
C HIS A 63 5.94 -0.59 -10.40
N ILE A 64 6.29 -0.16 -11.61
CA ILE A 64 5.33 0.30 -12.60
C ILE A 64 4.54 -0.92 -13.09
N PRO A 65 3.21 -0.84 -13.18
CA PRO A 65 2.41 -1.98 -13.65
C PRO A 65 2.90 -2.53 -14.99
N GLY A 66 3.07 -3.85 -15.06
CA GLY A 66 3.54 -4.53 -16.28
C GLY A 66 5.06 -4.46 -16.53
N THR A 67 5.84 -3.86 -15.63
CA THR A 67 7.31 -3.93 -15.68
C THR A 67 7.85 -5.13 -14.90
N PRO A 68 9.09 -5.59 -15.17
CA PRO A 68 9.70 -6.66 -14.40
C PRO A 68 9.74 -6.35 -12.90
N ARG A 69 9.57 -7.40 -12.11
CA ARG A 69 9.54 -7.37 -10.65
C ARG A 69 10.79 -6.70 -10.05
N LEU A 70 10.59 -5.95 -8.97
CA LEU A 70 11.66 -5.39 -8.14
C LEU A 70 12.49 -6.47 -7.45
N PRO A 71 13.75 -6.18 -7.06
CA PRO A 71 14.54 -7.11 -6.26
C PRO A 71 13.81 -7.54 -5.00
N GLU A 72 14.25 -8.67 -4.44
CA GLU A 72 13.74 -9.16 -3.17
C GLU A 72 13.85 -8.10 -2.06
N PRO A 73 12.83 -7.97 -1.19
CA PRO A 73 12.92 -7.09 -0.04
C PRO A 73 14.19 -7.37 0.77
N PRO A 74 14.80 -6.35 1.38
CA PRO A 74 16.03 -6.55 2.16
C PRO A 74 15.80 -7.59 3.27
N VAL A 75 16.87 -8.26 3.68
CA VAL A 75 16.81 -9.25 4.77
C VAL A 75 16.29 -8.60 6.06
N ALA A 76 15.50 -9.36 6.82
CA ALA A 76 15.02 -8.92 8.13
C ALA A 76 16.20 -8.84 9.13
N PRO A 77 16.22 -7.87 10.07
CA PRO A 77 15.23 -6.82 10.29
C PRO A 77 15.35 -5.66 9.29
N ARG A 78 14.22 -5.25 8.69
CA ARG A 78 14.15 -4.18 7.70
C ARG A 78 13.98 -2.81 8.37
N PHE A 79 14.71 -1.82 7.87
CA PHE A 79 14.51 -0.42 8.24
C PHE A 79 13.34 0.15 7.42
N LEU A 80 12.34 0.69 8.12
CA LEU A 80 11.22 1.38 7.49
C LEU A 80 11.57 2.86 7.27
N ALA A 81 10.93 3.50 6.29
CA ALA A 81 11.13 4.92 6.04
C ALA A 81 10.84 5.75 7.31
N PRO A 82 11.61 6.84 7.55
CA PRO A 82 11.45 7.66 8.74
C PRO A 82 10.00 8.15 8.95
N GLY A 83 9.49 8.00 10.18
CA GLY A 83 8.15 8.43 10.54
C GLY A 83 7.00 7.53 10.08
N TYR A 84 7.27 6.51 9.26
CA TYR A 84 6.22 5.59 8.78
C TYR A 84 5.54 4.82 9.92
N GLU A 85 6.31 4.31 10.88
CA GLU A 85 5.78 3.58 12.03
C GLU A 85 4.78 4.40 12.85
N ASN A 86 5.16 5.63 13.22
CA ASN A 86 4.28 6.52 13.98
C ASN A 86 3.06 6.94 13.15
N ARG A 87 3.23 7.10 11.84
CA ARG A 87 2.12 7.39 10.92
C ARG A 87 1.09 6.26 10.90
N ILE A 88 1.53 5.01 10.75
CA ILE A 88 0.63 3.84 10.73
C ILE A 88 0.03 3.56 12.12
N ARG A 89 0.76 3.84 13.21
CA ARG A 89 0.26 3.62 14.57
C ARG A 89 -0.79 4.63 14.98
N TYR A 90 -0.62 5.91 14.63
CA TYR A 90 -1.43 7.00 15.18
C TYR A 90 -2.28 7.76 14.15
N TRP A 91 -1.70 8.15 13.01
CA TRP A 91 -2.32 9.09 12.09
C TRP A 91 -3.18 8.43 11.00
N LYS A 92 -2.73 7.30 10.48
CA LYS A 92 -3.44 6.50 9.45
C LYS A 92 -4.29 5.38 10.09
N ASN A 93 -4.53 5.45 11.40
CA ASN A 93 -5.35 4.50 12.13
C ASN A 93 -6.59 5.19 12.71
N PRO A 94 -7.74 5.15 12.01
CA PRO A 94 -8.97 5.77 12.47
C PRO A 94 -9.42 5.26 13.85
N SER A 95 -9.22 3.98 14.15
CA SER A 95 -9.56 3.41 15.46
C SER A 95 -8.73 4.03 16.58
N PHE A 96 -7.46 4.37 16.32
CA PHE A 96 -6.64 5.09 17.30
C PHE A 96 -7.21 6.49 17.56
N LEU A 97 -7.51 7.25 16.51
CA LEU A 97 -8.06 8.60 16.63
C LEU A 97 -9.40 8.61 17.39
N VAL A 98 -10.30 7.69 17.05
CA VAL A 98 -11.58 7.52 17.75
C VAL A 98 -11.34 7.17 19.22
N GLY A 99 -10.48 6.20 19.52
CA GLY A 99 -10.15 5.84 20.90
C GLY A 99 -9.59 7.01 21.71
N ALA A 100 -8.73 7.85 21.11
CA ALA A 100 -8.18 9.03 21.75
C ALA A 100 -9.26 10.07 22.06
N ILE A 101 -10.20 10.30 21.14
CA ILE A 101 -11.37 11.17 21.35
C ILE A 101 -12.20 10.69 22.55
N PHE A 102 -12.50 9.40 22.64
CA PHE A 102 -13.24 8.82 23.77
C PHE A 102 -12.53 8.99 25.12
N CYS A 103 -11.20 9.04 25.13
CA CYS A 103 -10.42 9.31 26.34
C CYS A 103 -10.40 10.80 26.73
N ILE A 104 -10.48 11.72 25.76
CA ILE A 104 -10.36 13.17 25.98
C ILE A 104 -11.71 13.82 26.32
N PHE A 105 -12.82 13.31 25.77
CA PHE A 105 -14.16 13.85 26.02
C PHE A 105 -14.66 13.57 27.45
N LEU A 106 -14.17 14.35 28.39
CA LEU A 106 -14.72 14.53 29.73
C LEU A 106 -15.56 15.82 29.72
N PHE A 107 -16.77 15.79 29.15
CA PHE A 107 -17.65 16.95 29.16
C PHE A 107 -18.00 17.30 30.62
N PRO A 108 -17.66 18.51 31.12
CA PRO A 108 -17.85 18.87 32.53
C PRO A 108 -19.33 19.14 32.91
N GLY A 109 -20.28 18.92 32.00
CA GLY A 109 -21.69 19.32 32.17
C GLY A 109 -22.71 18.21 32.32
N LEU A 110 -22.37 16.93 32.14
CA LEU A 110 -23.34 15.83 32.15
C LEU A 110 -22.79 14.59 32.85
N CYS A 111 -23.40 14.26 33.99
CA CYS A 111 -23.39 12.97 34.69
C CYS A 111 -22.02 12.27 34.90
N VAL A 112 -21.69 11.97 36.16
CA VAL A 112 -20.44 11.29 36.57
C VAL A 112 -20.28 9.88 35.96
N TRP A 113 -21.37 9.21 35.58
CA TRP A 113 -21.34 7.84 35.01
C TRP A 113 -20.70 7.76 33.61
N PRO A 114 -21.15 8.55 32.61
CA PRO A 114 -20.46 8.68 31.32
C PRO A 114 -18.95 8.97 31.43
N MET A 115 -18.55 9.71 32.45
CA MET A 115 -17.16 10.13 32.67
C MET A 115 -16.20 8.95 32.91
N LEU A 116 -16.68 7.82 33.43
CA LEU A 116 -15.84 6.63 33.67
C LEU A 116 -15.93 5.61 32.53
N ILE A 117 -17.11 5.45 31.93
CA ILE A 117 -17.34 4.43 30.91
C ILE A 117 -16.61 4.78 29.60
N PHE A 118 -16.69 6.04 29.15
CA PHE A 118 -16.08 6.44 27.88
C PHE A 118 -14.55 6.33 27.86
N PRO A 119 -13.80 6.75 28.90
CA PRO A 119 -12.36 6.54 28.93
C PRO A 119 -11.96 5.06 28.98
N LEU A 120 -12.72 4.20 29.67
CA LEU A 120 -12.47 2.75 29.69
C LEU A 120 -12.64 2.15 28.29
N ILE A 121 -13.71 2.50 27.59
CA ILE A 121 -13.95 2.09 26.20
C ILE A 121 -12.84 2.64 25.29
N GLY A 122 -12.50 3.92 25.41
CA GLY A 122 -11.43 4.56 24.65
C GLY A 122 -10.09 3.84 24.82
N LEU A 123 -9.72 3.50 26.07
CA LEU A 123 -8.49 2.79 26.38
C LEU A 123 -8.46 1.37 25.82
N PHE A 124 -9.61 0.67 25.82
CA PHE A 124 -9.75 -0.63 25.17
C PHE A 124 -9.53 -0.53 23.65
N ILE A 125 -10.19 0.43 22.99
CA ILE A 125 -10.06 0.68 21.55
C ILE A 125 -8.61 1.04 21.20
N LEU A 126 -7.97 1.91 21.98
CA LEU A 126 -6.56 2.31 21.79
C LEU A 126 -5.62 1.10 21.86
N ARG A 127 -5.77 0.24 22.88
CA ARG A 127 -4.95 -0.97 23.02
C ARG A 127 -5.12 -1.92 21.85
N TRP A 128 -6.37 -2.19 21.45
CA TRP A 128 -6.67 -3.05 20.30
C TRP A 128 -6.10 -2.47 19.00
N SER A 129 -6.26 -1.16 18.81
CA SER A 129 -5.78 -0.42 17.65
C SER A 129 -4.26 -0.46 17.50
N ILE A 130 -3.51 -0.22 18.59
CA ILE A 130 -2.05 -0.30 18.60
C ILE A 130 -1.59 -1.74 18.29
N LYS A 131 -2.24 -2.74 18.89
CA LYS A 131 -1.94 -4.16 18.61
C LYS A 131 -2.11 -4.46 17.12
N LYS A 132 -3.23 -4.03 16.52
CA LYS A 132 -3.51 -4.19 15.08
C LYS A 132 -2.46 -3.53 14.19
N SER A 133 -2.06 -2.28 14.47
CA SER A 133 -1.00 -1.61 13.70
C SER A 133 0.36 -2.30 13.85
N ASN A 134 0.69 -2.78 15.06
CA ASN A 134 1.95 -3.47 15.31
C ASN A 134 2.06 -4.78 14.52
N HIS A 135 0.96 -5.53 14.34
CA HIS A 135 0.97 -6.72 13.48
C HIS A 135 1.42 -6.40 12.04
N LYS A 136 0.85 -5.36 11.42
CA LYS A 136 1.27 -4.92 10.07
C LYS A 136 2.72 -4.43 10.02
N LEU A 137 3.15 -3.69 11.05
CA LEU A 137 4.53 -3.19 11.13
C LEU A 137 5.54 -4.31 11.36
N ASN A 138 5.19 -5.32 12.15
CA ASN A 138 6.04 -6.48 12.42
C ASN A 138 6.20 -7.33 11.16
N ALA A 139 5.15 -7.48 10.34
CA ALA A 139 5.27 -8.13 9.04
C ALA A 139 6.28 -7.40 8.14
N LEU A 140 6.22 -6.07 8.08
CA LEU A 140 7.18 -5.27 7.29
C LEU A 140 8.61 -5.36 7.83
N LYS A 141 8.80 -5.25 9.14
CA LYS A 141 10.13 -5.24 9.78
C LYS A 141 10.79 -6.62 9.80
N SER A 142 10.04 -7.65 10.16
CA SER A 142 10.57 -8.97 10.51
C SER A 142 9.93 -10.13 9.75
N GLY A 143 8.96 -9.86 8.88
CA GLY A 143 8.31 -10.90 8.08
C GLY A 143 9.25 -11.51 7.04
N VAL A 144 8.94 -12.72 6.61
CA VAL A 144 9.64 -13.44 5.55
C VAL A 144 9.08 -12.97 4.20
N PRO A 145 9.94 -12.62 3.22
CA PRO A 145 9.48 -12.26 1.90
C PRO A 145 9.03 -13.52 1.14
N THR A 146 7.91 -13.43 0.44
CA THR A 146 7.40 -14.48 -0.44
C THR A 146 6.83 -13.87 -1.72
N ARG A 147 6.66 -14.72 -2.72
CA ARG A 147 6.06 -14.32 -3.99
C ARG A 147 4.54 -14.28 -3.83
N GLY A 148 3.98 -13.16 -4.25
CA GLY A 148 2.54 -12.96 -4.39
C GLY A 148 2.11 -12.84 -5.84
N ILE A 149 0.81 -13.03 -6.07
CA ILE A 149 0.14 -12.78 -7.34
C ILE A 149 -1.12 -11.96 -7.06
N ILE A 150 -1.36 -10.92 -7.86
CA ILE A 150 -2.64 -10.20 -7.84
C ILE A 150 -3.71 -11.10 -8.45
N LEU A 151 -4.80 -11.31 -7.71
CA LEU A 151 -5.98 -12.02 -8.20
C LEU A 151 -6.90 -11.06 -8.95
N ASP A 152 -7.26 -9.94 -8.33
CA ASP A 152 -8.16 -8.95 -8.90
C ASP A 152 -7.90 -7.54 -8.34
N VAL A 153 -8.28 -6.53 -9.11
CA VAL A 153 -8.16 -5.11 -8.75
C VAL A 153 -9.42 -4.37 -9.17
N PHE A 154 -10.15 -3.84 -8.18
CA PHE A 154 -11.42 -3.15 -8.42
C PHE A 154 -11.66 -2.03 -7.42
N ILE A 155 -12.64 -1.17 -7.70
CA ILE A 155 -13.04 -0.10 -6.80
C ILE A 155 -14.00 -0.67 -5.75
N ASP A 156 -13.66 -0.51 -4.46
CA ASP A 156 -14.53 -0.94 -3.36
C ASP A 156 -15.62 0.10 -3.11
N MET A 157 -16.83 -0.19 -3.61
CA MET A 157 -17.99 0.69 -3.48
C MET A 157 -18.55 0.75 -2.06
N ASN A 158 -18.14 -0.14 -1.15
CA ASN A 158 -18.65 -0.18 0.23
C ASN A 158 -18.02 0.89 1.13
N GLN A 159 -16.82 1.36 0.78
CA GLN A 159 -16.09 2.36 1.55
C GLN A 159 -15.97 3.64 0.73
N HIS A 160 -16.31 4.78 1.32
CA HIS A 160 -16.09 6.07 0.68
C HIS A 160 -15.63 7.12 1.69
N ILE A 161 -14.68 7.96 1.28
CA ILE A 161 -14.23 9.14 2.01
C ILE A 161 -14.19 10.30 0.99
N ASN A 162 -14.85 11.41 1.31
CA ASN A 162 -14.89 12.61 0.43
C ASN A 162 -15.27 12.28 -1.03
N ASN A 163 -16.30 11.46 -1.23
CA ASN A 163 -16.79 11.01 -2.54
C ASN A 163 -15.77 10.23 -3.38
N ARG A 164 -14.73 9.68 -2.74
CA ARG A 164 -13.78 8.75 -3.37
C ARG A 164 -13.90 7.39 -2.72
N ASN A 165 -13.73 6.34 -3.52
CA ASN A 165 -13.71 4.96 -3.09
C ASN A 165 -12.27 4.43 -3.15
N PRO A 166 -11.84 3.59 -2.20
CA PRO A 166 -10.53 2.97 -2.28
C PRO A 166 -10.52 1.90 -3.37
N VAL A 167 -9.35 1.67 -3.94
CA VAL A 167 -9.06 0.53 -4.80
C VAL A 167 -8.75 -0.66 -3.90
N ARG A 168 -9.44 -1.77 -4.11
CA ARG A 168 -9.17 -3.04 -3.46
C ARG A 168 -8.32 -3.90 -4.38
N ILE A 169 -7.24 -4.43 -3.83
CA ILE A 169 -6.33 -5.37 -4.48
C ILE A 169 -6.40 -6.68 -3.72
N ASP A 170 -6.96 -7.71 -4.34
CA ASP A 170 -6.96 -9.07 -3.80
C ASP A 170 -5.70 -9.78 -4.31
N TYR A 171 -5.01 -10.50 -3.42
CA TYR A 171 -3.76 -11.19 -3.75
C TYR A 171 -3.63 -12.52 -3.04
N GLU A 172 -2.88 -13.42 -3.65
CA GLU A 172 -2.53 -14.73 -3.12
C GLU A 172 -1.01 -14.83 -2.95
N PHE A 173 -0.56 -15.57 -1.94
CA PHE A 173 0.85 -15.85 -1.72
C PHE A 173 1.11 -17.22 -1.10
N ASP A 174 2.31 -17.72 -1.37
CA ASP A 174 2.75 -19.02 -0.89
C ASP A 174 3.30 -18.93 0.53
N THR A 175 2.85 -19.84 1.40
CA THR A 175 3.38 -20.06 2.75
C THR A 175 3.78 -21.52 2.94
N PRO A 176 4.59 -21.86 3.98
CA PRO A 176 4.94 -23.25 4.26
C PRO A 176 3.74 -24.18 4.48
N ASP A 177 2.61 -23.63 4.95
CA ASP A 177 1.39 -24.37 5.28
C ASP A 177 0.38 -24.40 4.10
N GLY A 178 0.70 -23.74 2.97
CA GLY A 178 -0.15 -23.66 1.78
C GLY A 178 -0.32 -22.23 1.27
N ASN A 179 -1.27 -22.05 0.36
CA ASN A 179 -1.55 -20.75 -0.23
C ASN A 179 -2.48 -19.94 0.67
N TYR A 180 -2.19 -18.65 0.80
CA TYR A 180 -2.99 -17.73 1.59
C TYR A 180 -3.46 -16.56 0.73
N THR A 181 -4.75 -16.20 0.87
CA THR A 181 -5.34 -15.07 0.16
C THR A 181 -5.64 -13.95 1.14
N ASP A 182 -5.29 -12.73 0.77
CA ASP A 182 -5.64 -11.54 1.53
C ASP A 182 -5.91 -10.37 0.57
N TYR A 183 -6.28 -9.22 1.12
CA TYR A 183 -6.58 -8.03 0.35
C TYR A 183 -6.03 -6.77 1.00
N VAL A 184 -5.87 -5.73 0.20
CA VAL A 184 -5.54 -4.39 0.69
C VAL A 184 -6.41 -3.34 0.02
N ASN A 185 -6.86 -2.37 0.81
CA ASN A 185 -7.53 -1.17 0.31
C ASN A 185 -6.51 -0.04 0.24
N VAL A 186 -6.34 0.52 -0.95
CA VAL A 186 -5.38 1.60 -1.28
C VAL A 186 -6.16 2.79 -1.83
N TRP A 187 -5.73 4.02 -1.53
CA TRP A 187 -6.47 5.23 -1.95
C TRP A 187 -5.91 5.84 -3.25
N ASP A 188 -4.75 5.38 -3.69
CA ASP A 188 -4.17 5.77 -4.96
C ASP A 188 -4.79 4.98 -6.13
N GLU A 189 -5.63 5.68 -6.90
CA GLU A 189 -6.31 5.17 -8.10
C GLU A 189 -5.36 4.67 -9.19
N THR A 190 -4.09 5.06 -9.18
CA THR A 190 -3.12 4.54 -10.15
C THR A 190 -2.96 3.02 -10.03
N ASN A 191 -3.23 2.44 -8.85
CA ASN A 191 -3.19 0.99 -8.67
C ASN A 191 -4.28 0.25 -9.48
N LEU A 192 -5.33 0.92 -9.97
CA LEU A 192 -6.32 0.31 -10.88
C LEU A 192 -5.72 -0.20 -12.19
N ARG A 193 -4.55 0.32 -12.59
CA ARG A 193 -3.89 -0.11 -13.82
C ARG A 193 -3.02 -1.37 -13.62
N ARG A 194 -2.97 -1.93 -12.40
CA ARG A 194 -2.29 -3.21 -12.11
C ARG A 194 -3.08 -4.38 -12.70
N PRO A 195 -2.47 -5.22 -13.56
CA PRO A 195 -3.16 -6.36 -14.14
C PRO A 195 -3.27 -7.52 -13.13
N ALA A 196 -4.36 -8.28 -13.21
CA ALA A 196 -4.43 -9.59 -12.58
C ALA A 196 -3.29 -10.49 -13.11
N GLY A 197 -2.74 -11.34 -12.24
CA GLY A 197 -1.56 -12.16 -12.52
C GLY A 197 -0.23 -11.45 -12.27
N GLU A 198 -0.21 -10.15 -11.97
CA GLU A 198 1.02 -9.42 -11.65
C GLU A 198 1.70 -9.95 -10.38
N HIS A 199 3.03 -10.09 -10.42
CA HIS A 199 3.80 -10.58 -9.29
C HIS A 199 4.17 -9.48 -8.30
N LEU A 200 3.90 -9.74 -7.02
CA LEU A 200 4.20 -8.83 -5.92
C LEU A 200 5.17 -9.48 -4.94
N TRP A 201 5.88 -8.66 -4.17
CA TRP A 201 6.50 -9.14 -2.94
C TRP A 201 5.52 -8.96 -1.80
N ILE A 202 5.33 -10.02 -1.03
CA ILE A 202 4.55 -9.98 0.19
C ILE A 202 5.48 -10.37 1.32
N VAL A 203 5.41 -9.63 2.41
CA VAL A 203 6.12 -9.95 3.64
C VAL A 203 5.10 -10.39 4.67
N PHE A 204 5.29 -11.58 5.24
CA PHE A 204 4.34 -12.18 6.17
C PHE A 204 5.04 -12.74 7.41
N ASN A 205 4.30 -12.87 8.50
CA ASN A 205 4.78 -13.54 9.70
C ASN A 205 4.62 -15.07 9.55
N PRO A 206 5.71 -15.86 9.57
CA PRO A 206 5.62 -17.31 9.41
C PRO A 206 4.82 -18.01 10.51
N LYS A 207 4.64 -17.37 11.69
CA LYS A 207 3.80 -17.92 12.77
C LYS A 207 2.31 -17.61 12.59
N ASN A 208 1.99 -16.60 11.77
CA ASN A 208 0.62 -16.14 11.56
C ASN A 208 0.51 -15.46 10.18
N PRO A 209 0.17 -16.20 9.11
CA PRO A 209 0.05 -15.66 7.75
C PRO A 209 -0.94 -14.50 7.61
N ALA A 210 -1.92 -14.38 8.51
CA ALA A 210 -2.84 -13.24 8.55
C ALA A 210 -2.13 -11.91 8.88
N GLU A 211 -0.89 -11.97 9.40
CA GLU A 211 -0.02 -10.79 9.57
C GLU A 211 0.88 -10.67 8.35
N ASN A 212 0.36 -10.08 7.29
CA ASN A 212 1.08 -9.85 6.05
C ASN A 212 0.94 -8.40 5.55
N ASN A 213 1.77 -8.05 4.58
CA ASN A 213 1.70 -6.77 3.89
C ASN A 213 2.41 -6.85 2.52
N ILE A 214 1.97 -6.02 1.57
CA ILE A 214 2.65 -5.88 0.27
C ILE A 214 3.94 -5.06 0.46
N TRP A 215 5.00 -5.47 -0.22
CA TRP A 215 6.28 -4.76 -0.28
C TRP A 215 6.58 -4.22 -1.68
N PRO A 216 6.95 -2.93 -1.82
CA PRO A 216 6.78 -1.88 -0.81
C PRO A 216 5.29 -1.59 -0.55
N PRO A 217 4.93 -0.94 0.58
CA PRO A 217 3.56 -0.56 0.86
C PRO A 217 2.96 0.30 -0.24
N LEU A 218 1.64 0.17 -0.42
CA LEU A 218 0.83 0.97 -1.35
C LEU A 218 0.02 2.01 -0.55
N SER A 219 -0.25 3.19 -1.13
CA SER A 219 -0.95 4.31 -0.47
C SER A 219 -2.42 4.40 -0.81
#